data_AF-A0A4R0G4E8-F1
#
_entry.id   AF-A0A4R0G4E8-F1
#
_cell.length_a   1.000
_cell.length_b   1.000
_cell.length_c   1.000
_cell.angle_alpha   90.00
_cell.angle_beta   90.00
_cell.angle_gamma   90.00
#
_symmetry.space_group_name_H-M   'P 1'
#
loop_
_entity.id
_entity.type
_entity.pdbx_description
1 polymer ?
#
loop_
_entity_poly.entity_id
_entity_poly.type
_entity_poly.pdbx_seq_one_letter_code
_entity_poly.pdbx_strand_id
1 'polypeptide(L)'
;MKKIKQRNPLKPTRVEKISLDLRLPIVADGALAGPQVEGSLVPVLIVDTTRRPEIEELIRVHQFVPNGDITSQWGIVEKQPDMVGLMLDFHRPVRARAVLTFSIEDEAILVESALTAKAVYLQSGSAGDIFSQNLDNPRILIEVPAEDFRPKWDQVFLRRMTDVLRRKNAITEKEAGRHAQELIRQLKRFTNFRLPR
;
A
#
# COMPACT_ATOMS: atom_id res chain seq x y z
N MET A 1 -35.92 -2.08 -28.96
CA MET A 1 -35.19 -2.45 -27.73
C MET A 1 -33.70 -2.59 -28.04
N LYS A 2 -32.87 -1.63 -27.64
CA LYS A 2 -31.41 -1.66 -27.88
C LYS A 2 -30.73 -2.40 -26.72
N LYS A 3 -30.00 -3.49 -27.05
CA LYS A 3 -29.22 -4.28 -26.08
C LYS A 3 -28.12 -3.43 -25.46
N ILE A 4 -28.18 -3.25 -24.14
CA ILE A 4 -27.12 -2.64 -23.33
C ILE A 4 -25.93 -3.61 -23.35
N LYS A 5 -24.82 -3.21 -23.97
CA LYS A 5 -23.56 -3.96 -23.90
C LYS A 5 -23.06 -3.90 -22.46
N GLN A 6 -22.95 -5.07 -21.82
CA GLN A 6 -22.29 -5.23 -20.53
C GLN A 6 -20.85 -4.73 -20.65
N ARG A 7 -20.45 -3.81 -19.77
CA ARG A 7 -19.06 -3.36 -19.63
C ARG A 7 -18.25 -4.53 -19.06
N ASN A 8 -17.23 -4.97 -19.78
CA ASN A 8 -16.25 -5.94 -19.28
C ASN A 8 -15.64 -5.43 -17.97
N PRO A 9 -15.37 -6.30 -16.97
CA PRO A 9 -14.50 -5.94 -15.87
C PRO A 9 -13.12 -5.58 -16.43
N LEU A 10 -12.57 -4.46 -15.95
CA LEU A 10 -11.28 -3.93 -16.36
C LEU A 10 -10.21 -5.00 -16.15
N LYS A 11 -9.56 -5.44 -17.24
CA LYS A 11 -8.33 -6.23 -17.14
C LYS A 11 -7.30 -5.40 -16.34
N PRO A 12 -6.40 -6.01 -15.55
CA PRO A 12 -5.34 -5.29 -14.86
C PRO A 12 -4.52 -4.53 -15.90
N THR A 13 -4.82 -3.24 -16.04
CA THR A 13 -4.32 -2.43 -17.14
C THR A 13 -2.96 -1.90 -16.72
N ARG A 14 -1.96 -2.33 -17.49
CA ARG A 14 -0.65 -1.71 -17.74
C ARG A 14 -0.37 -0.46 -16.88
N VAL A 15 0.53 -0.59 -15.91
CA VAL A 15 1.07 0.52 -15.12
C VAL A 15 1.63 1.56 -16.10
N GLU A 16 1.03 2.74 -16.13
CA GLU A 16 1.58 3.89 -16.83
C GLU A 16 3.02 4.11 -16.34
N LYS A 17 3.92 4.50 -17.24
CA LYS A 17 5.30 4.85 -16.87
C LYS A 17 5.25 5.84 -15.70
N ILE A 18 5.53 5.37 -14.47
CA ILE A 18 5.37 6.18 -13.26
C ILE A 18 6.31 7.35 -13.39
N SER A 19 5.73 8.53 -13.60
CA SER A 19 6.50 9.76 -13.66
C SER A 19 7.01 10.08 -12.25
N LEU A 20 8.27 10.50 -12.14
CA LEU A 20 8.95 10.68 -10.86
C LEU A 20 8.28 11.78 -10.00
N ASP A 21 7.62 12.74 -10.64
CA ASP A 21 6.81 13.78 -10.02
C ASP A 21 5.61 13.23 -9.25
N LEU A 22 5.03 12.11 -9.68
CA LEU A 22 3.89 11.47 -9.01
C LEU A 22 4.30 10.61 -7.82
N ARG A 23 5.59 10.25 -7.70
CA ARG A 23 6.06 9.42 -6.60
C ARG A 23 5.93 10.16 -5.27
N LEU A 24 5.47 9.42 -4.27
CA LEU A 24 5.28 9.90 -2.93
C LEU A 24 6.05 8.98 -1.98
N PRO A 25 7.30 9.36 -1.59
CA PRO A 25 8.16 8.51 -0.78
C PRO A 25 7.55 8.27 0.61
N ILE A 26 7.60 7.01 1.07
CA ILE A 26 7.29 6.65 2.45
C ILE A 26 8.56 6.92 3.26
N VAL A 27 8.47 7.77 4.30
CA VAL A 27 9.60 8.15 5.15
C VAL A 27 9.56 7.49 6.52
N ALA A 28 8.37 7.07 6.94
CA ALA A 28 8.16 6.28 8.14
C ALA A 28 6.83 5.53 8.02
N ASP A 29 6.66 4.51 8.85
CA ASP A 29 5.46 3.71 8.91
C ASP A 29 5.03 3.43 10.35
N GLY A 30 3.82 2.92 10.47
CA GLY A 30 3.24 2.45 11.72
C GLY A 30 2.02 1.59 11.43
N ALA A 31 1.27 1.24 12.46
CA ALA A 31 0.01 0.54 12.29
C ALA A 31 -1.00 0.99 13.35
N LEU A 32 -2.25 1.13 12.93
CA LEU A 32 -3.36 1.49 13.79
C LEU A 32 -4.49 0.49 13.61
N ALA A 33 -5.03 0.03 14.74
CA ALA A 33 -6.25 -0.74 14.80
C ALA A 33 -7.27 0.04 15.62
N GLY A 34 -8.52 0.08 15.16
CA GLY A 34 -9.56 0.82 15.83
C GLY A 34 -10.96 0.54 15.30
N PRO A 35 -12.00 1.13 15.90
CA PRO A 35 -13.39 0.88 15.52
C PRO A 35 -13.69 1.20 14.04
N GLN A 36 -13.03 2.21 13.47
CA GLN A 36 -13.22 2.67 12.09
C GLN A 36 -12.85 1.61 11.05
N VAL A 37 -12.03 0.64 11.43
CA VAL A 37 -11.51 -0.43 10.57
C VAL A 37 -11.84 -1.81 11.14
N GLU A 38 -12.89 -1.86 11.97
CA GLU A 38 -13.39 -3.07 12.65
C GLU A 38 -12.31 -3.84 13.42
N GLY A 39 -11.39 -3.11 14.06
CA GLY A 39 -10.29 -3.70 14.82
C GLY A 39 -9.17 -4.29 13.96
N SER A 40 -9.25 -4.21 12.63
CA SER A 40 -8.19 -4.64 11.73
C SER A 40 -6.95 -3.77 11.88
N LEU A 41 -5.77 -4.38 11.79
CA LEU A 41 -4.50 -3.66 11.80
C LEU A 41 -4.25 -3.03 10.43
N VAL A 42 -4.39 -1.70 10.34
CA VAL A 42 -4.19 -0.92 9.11
C VAL A 42 -2.84 -0.22 9.15
N PRO A 43 -2.01 -0.32 8.10
CA PRO A 43 -0.74 0.37 8.07
C PRO A 43 -0.95 1.89 7.97
N VAL A 44 -0.14 2.63 8.72
CA VAL A 44 0.03 4.07 8.58
C VAL A 44 1.26 4.33 7.73
N LEU A 45 1.07 5.04 6.62
CA LEU A 45 2.12 5.44 5.71
C LEU A 45 2.38 6.93 5.91
N ILE A 46 3.52 7.26 6.51
CA ILE A 46 3.99 8.64 6.63
C ILE A 46 4.79 8.96 5.38
N VAL A 47 4.35 9.98 4.65
CA VAL A 47 4.86 10.30 3.33
C VAL A 47 5.50 11.68 3.28
N ASP A 48 6.61 11.79 2.54
CA ASP A 48 7.26 13.08 2.30
C ASP A 48 6.41 13.95 1.37
N THR A 49 5.77 14.96 1.93
CA THR A 49 4.96 15.93 1.18
C THR A 49 5.70 17.22 0.85
N THR A 50 7.00 17.34 1.17
CA THR A 50 7.80 18.58 0.99
C THR A 50 7.74 19.13 -0.44
N ARG A 51 7.64 18.23 -1.43
CA ARG A 51 7.54 18.59 -2.86
C ARG A 51 6.13 18.46 -3.43
N ARG A 52 5.15 18.11 -2.60
CA ARG A 52 3.76 17.78 -2.96
C ARG A 52 2.77 18.49 -2.03
N PRO A 53 2.79 19.84 -1.95
CA PRO A 53 1.95 20.59 -1.02
C PRO A 53 0.44 20.36 -1.24
N GLU A 54 0.03 19.98 -2.44
CA GLU A 54 -1.35 19.61 -2.73
C GLU A 54 -1.79 18.31 -2.02
N ILE A 55 -0.86 17.39 -1.75
CA ILE A 55 -1.11 16.16 -0.97
C ILE A 55 -1.20 16.49 0.51
N GLU A 56 -0.31 17.36 1.00
CA GLU A 56 -0.36 17.84 2.38
C GLU A 56 -1.70 18.54 2.67
N GLU A 57 -2.11 19.44 1.78
CA GLU A 57 -3.38 20.16 1.89
C GLU A 57 -4.58 19.21 1.79
N LEU A 58 -4.54 18.22 0.88
CA LEU A 58 -5.54 17.16 0.80
C LEU A 58 -5.70 16.45 2.16
N ILE A 59 -4.60 16.04 2.81
CA ILE A 59 -4.64 15.34 4.10
C ILE A 59 -5.20 16.26 5.20
N ARG A 60 -4.74 17.51 5.24
CA ARG A 60 -5.17 18.51 6.24
C ARG A 60 -6.66 18.83 6.14
N VAL A 61 -7.17 19.07 4.93
CA VAL A 61 -8.57 19.50 4.71
C VAL A 61 -9.56 18.39 5.04
N HIS A 62 -9.20 17.11 4.83
CA HIS A 62 -10.06 15.97 5.15
C HIS A 62 -10.37 15.80 6.64
N GLN A 63 -9.68 16.51 7.54
CA GLN A 63 -10.09 16.57 8.94
C GLN A 63 -11.41 17.33 9.15
N PHE A 64 -11.77 18.21 8.21
CA PHE A 64 -12.88 19.15 8.34
C PHE A 64 -14.00 18.90 7.33
N VAL A 65 -13.80 18.02 6.35
CA VAL A 65 -14.78 17.71 5.31
C VAL A 65 -15.22 16.24 5.39
N PRO A 66 -16.45 15.91 4.95
CA PRO A 66 -16.90 14.53 4.84
C PRO A 66 -16.09 13.74 3.79
N ASN A 67 -16.38 12.44 3.69
CA ASN A 67 -15.70 11.49 2.80
C ASN A 67 -15.39 12.05 1.40
N GLY A 68 -14.14 11.88 0.97
CA GLY A 68 -13.69 12.20 -0.38
C GLY A 68 -14.01 11.11 -1.41
N ASP A 69 -13.63 11.38 -2.65
CA ASP A 69 -13.70 10.42 -3.76
C ASP A 69 -12.28 10.08 -4.20
N ILE A 70 -11.98 8.79 -4.27
CA ILE A 70 -10.66 8.30 -4.68
C ILE A 70 -10.79 7.05 -5.56
N THR A 71 -9.86 6.89 -6.49
CA THR A 71 -9.60 5.61 -7.16
C THR A 71 -8.22 5.12 -6.74
N SER A 72 -8.14 3.87 -6.29
CA SER A 72 -6.89 3.21 -5.92
C SER A 72 -6.62 2.00 -6.80
N GLN A 73 -5.36 1.79 -7.16
CA GLN A 73 -4.95 0.66 -7.99
C GLN A 73 -3.56 0.17 -7.62
N TRP A 74 -3.46 -1.13 -7.34
CA TRP A 74 -2.18 -1.81 -7.14
C TRP A 74 -1.52 -2.22 -8.46
N GLY A 75 -0.20 -2.29 -8.47
CA GLY A 75 0.57 -2.75 -9.63
C GLY A 75 2.00 -3.16 -9.29
N ILE A 76 2.63 -3.87 -10.23
CA ILE A 76 4.08 -4.14 -10.19
C ILE A 76 4.79 -3.05 -10.99
N VAL A 77 5.90 -2.52 -10.45
CA VAL A 77 6.68 -1.50 -11.15
C VAL A 77 7.53 -2.18 -12.24
N GLU A 78 7.35 -1.75 -13.49
CA GLU A 78 8.08 -2.33 -14.61
C GLU A 78 9.59 -2.16 -14.44
N LYS A 79 10.35 -3.22 -14.75
CA LYS A 79 11.83 -3.27 -14.64
C LYS A 79 12.39 -3.07 -13.23
N GLN A 80 11.54 -3.00 -12.20
CA GLN A 80 11.93 -2.94 -10.79
C GLN A 80 11.27 -4.13 -10.08
N PRO A 81 11.85 -5.34 -10.17
CA PRO A 81 11.22 -6.58 -9.68
C PRO A 81 11.04 -6.64 -8.17
N ASP A 82 11.70 -5.74 -7.44
CA ASP A 82 11.56 -5.57 -6.00
C ASP A 82 10.49 -4.53 -5.63
N MET A 83 9.84 -3.86 -6.59
CA MET A 83 8.97 -2.72 -6.30
C MET A 83 7.52 -3.01 -6.64
N VAL A 84 6.64 -2.74 -5.67
CA VAL A 84 5.18 -2.71 -5.83
C VAL A 84 4.71 -1.26 -5.76
N GLY A 85 3.70 -0.90 -6.55
CA GLY A 85 3.11 0.41 -6.56
C GLY A 85 1.65 0.40 -6.13
N LEU A 86 1.24 1.43 -5.40
CA LEU A 86 -0.16 1.79 -5.17
C LEU A 86 -0.40 3.19 -5.74
N MET A 87 -1.17 3.25 -6.83
CA MET A 87 -1.61 4.49 -7.43
C MET A 87 -2.88 4.97 -6.75
N LEU A 88 -2.93 6.26 -6.43
CA LEU A 88 -4.02 6.97 -5.79
C LEU A 88 -4.41 8.16 -6.66
N ASP A 89 -5.67 8.21 -7.09
CA ASP A 89 -6.24 9.31 -7.89
C ASP A 89 -7.41 9.93 -7.11
N PHE A 90 -7.15 11.08 -6.49
CA PHE A 90 -8.11 11.81 -5.66
C PHE A 90 -8.92 12.78 -6.51
N HIS A 91 -10.25 12.72 -6.38
CA HIS A 91 -11.18 13.54 -7.16
C HIS A 91 -11.82 14.67 -6.34
N ARG A 92 -12.04 14.44 -5.04
CA ARG A 92 -12.64 15.38 -4.07
C ARG A 92 -12.03 15.18 -2.68
N PRO A 93 -11.92 16.24 -1.84
CA PRO A 93 -12.21 17.65 -2.11
C PRO A 93 -11.11 18.35 -2.93
N VAL A 94 -9.90 17.80 -2.92
CA VAL A 94 -8.73 18.28 -3.68
C VAL A 94 -8.40 17.25 -4.75
N ARG A 95 -8.15 17.71 -5.98
CA ARG A 95 -7.67 16.85 -7.06
C ARG A 95 -6.17 16.66 -6.95
N ALA A 96 -5.74 15.43 -6.79
CA ALA A 96 -4.32 15.09 -6.71
C ALA A 96 -4.10 13.65 -7.15
N ARG A 97 -2.89 13.33 -7.59
CA ARG A 97 -2.48 11.96 -7.92
C ARG A 97 -1.18 11.62 -7.24
N ALA A 98 -1.10 10.46 -6.62
CA ALA A 98 0.12 9.99 -5.98
C ALA A 98 0.39 8.53 -6.33
N VAL A 99 1.67 8.16 -6.33
CA VAL A 99 2.12 6.78 -6.43
C VAL A 99 3.02 6.48 -5.24
N LEU A 100 2.53 5.62 -4.37
CA LEU A 100 3.32 5.01 -3.30
C LEU A 100 4.07 3.83 -3.89
N THR A 101 5.35 3.68 -3.55
CA THR A 101 6.16 2.53 -3.97
C THR A 101 6.74 1.83 -2.76
N PHE A 102 6.67 0.51 -2.76
CA PHE A 102 7.11 -0.36 -1.67
C PHE A 102 8.19 -1.31 -2.18
N SER A 103 9.30 -1.41 -1.46
CA SER A 103 10.25 -2.52 -1.62
C SER A 103 9.63 -3.80 -1.05
N ILE A 104 9.66 -4.88 -1.81
CA ILE A 104 9.21 -6.20 -1.33
C ILE A 104 10.19 -6.74 -0.30
N GLU A 105 11.49 -6.47 -0.46
CA GLU A 105 12.50 -6.92 0.47
C GLU A 105 12.34 -6.29 1.86
N ASP A 106 12.04 -4.98 1.91
CA ASP A 106 12.05 -4.22 3.16
C ASP A 106 10.63 -3.90 3.69
N GLU A 107 9.65 -3.75 2.80
CA GLU A 107 8.32 -3.18 3.13
C GLU A 107 7.16 -4.12 2.76
N ALA A 108 7.41 -5.40 2.47
CA ALA A 108 6.34 -6.35 2.15
C ALA A 108 5.27 -6.49 3.23
N ILE A 109 5.61 -6.23 4.50
CA ILE A 109 4.63 -6.23 5.58
C ILE A 109 3.58 -5.12 5.41
N LEU A 110 3.97 -3.95 4.90
CA LEU A 110 3.05 -2.85 4.63
C LEU A 110 2.09 -3.20 3.51
N VAL A 111 2.59 -3.79 2.42
CA VAL A 111 1.77 -4.25 1.29
C VAL A 111 0.79 -5.34 1.75
N GLU A 112 1.26 -6.36 2.47
CA GLU A 112 0.40 -7.42 2.96
C GLU A 112 -0.65 -6.90 3.95
N SER A 113 -0.29 -5.99 4.86
CA SER A 113 -1.23 -5.39 5.81
C SER A 113 -2.29 -4.55 5.09
N ALA A 114 -1.89 -3.75 4.09
CA ALA A 114 -2.80 -2.95 3.29
C ALA A 114 -3.79 -3.82 2.50
N LEU A 115 -3.31 -4.91 1.89
CA LEU A 115 -4.17 -5.84 1.15
C LEU A 115 -5.12 -6.63 2.05
N THR A 116 -4.67 -7.03 3.23
CA THR A 116 -5.51 -7.76 4.20
C THR A 116 -6.58 -6.85 4.79
N ALA A 117 -6.21 -5.63 5.20
CA ALA A 117 -7.15 -4.69 5.77
C ALA A 117 -7.99 -3.94 4.72
N LYS A 118 -7.60 -4.02 3.44
CA LYS A 118 -8.17 -3.28 2.30
C LYS A 118 -8.17 -1.76 2.52
N ALA A 119 -7.21 -1.29 3.32
CA ALA A 119 -7.12 0.09 3.71
C ALA A 119 -5.67 0.49 4.02
N VAL A 120 -5.40 1.79 3.92
CA VAL A 120 -4.18 2.42 4.43
C VAL A 120 -4.55 3.74 5.11
N TYR A 121 -3.81 4.11 6.15
CA TYR A 121 -3.78 5.50 6.61
C TYR A 121 -2.66 6.23 5.88
N LEU A 122 -2.96 7.40 5.32
CA LEU A 122 -1.96 8.29 4.73
C LEU A 122 -1.81 9.51 5.63
N GLN A 123 -0.57 9.81 6.01
CA GLN A 123 -0.21 10.91 6.90
C GLN A 123 0.92 11.72 6.27
N SER A 124 0.83 13.05 6.31
CA SER A 124 1.92 13.91 5.84
C SER A 124 3.09 13.89 6.83
N GLY A 125 4.29 13.98 6.27
CA GLY A 125 5.53 14.13 7.02
C GLY A 125 6.66 14.66 6.13
N SER A 126 7.85 14.65 6.69
CA SER A 126 9.11 15.06 6.06
C SER A 126 10.22 14.06 6.35
N ALA A 127 11.30 14.08 5.56
CA ALA A 127 12.44 13.22 5.81
C ALA A 127 13.01 13.43 7.23
N GLY A 128 13.17 12.35 7.99
CA GLY A 128 13.61 12.38 9.38
C GLY A 128 12.48 12.31 10.42
N ASP A 129 11.23 12.39 10.00
CA ASP A 129 10.08 12.22 10.88
C ASP A 129 9.97 10.78 11.41
N ILE A 130 9.55 10.65 12.67
CA ILE A 130 9.20 9.36 13.28
C ILE A 130 7.75 9.35 13.75
N PHE A 131 7.08 8.20 13.63
CA PHE A 131 5.64 8.08 13.93
C PHE A 131 5.27 8.54 15.34
N SER A 132 6.09 8.22 16.35
CA SER A 132 5.85 8.56 17.75
C SER A 132 5.84 10.07 18.04
N GLN A 133 6.46 10.88 17.19
CA GLN A 133 6.46 12.35 17.32
C GLN A 133 5.26 12.99 16.62
N ASN A 134 4.56 12.25 15.76
CA ASN A 134 3.54 12.75 14.85
C ASN A 134 2.18 12.01 15.04
N LEU A 135 1.91 11.53 16.25
CA LEU A 135 0.68 10.78 16.58
C LEU A 135 -0.60 11.61 16.37
N ASP A 136 -0.54 12.92 16.59
CA ASP A 136 -1.70 13.81 16.46
C ASP A 136 -1.80 14.46 15.06
N ASN A 137 -0.86 14.16 14.16
CA ASN A 137 -0.88 14.75 12.83
C ASN A 137 -2.11 14.28 12.04
N PRO A 138 -2.63 15.15 11.16
CA PRO A 138 -3.71 14.81 10.25
C PRO A 138 -3.40 13.53 9.45
N ARG A 139 -4.37 12.64 9.38
CA ARG A 139 -4.30 11.41 8.59
C ARG A 139 -5.63 11.16 7.90
N ILE A 140 -5.58 10.53 6.73
CA ILE A 140 -6.77 10.09 6.00
C ILE A 140 -6.79 8.57 5.87
N LEU A 141 -7.95 7.96 6.09
CA LEU A 141 -8.16 6.55 5.83
C LEU A 141 -8.58 6.37 4.37
N ILE A 142 -7.84 5.55 3.63
CA ILE A 142 -8.06 5.31 2.21
C ILE A 142 -8.39 3.84 2.00
N GLU A 143 -9.51 3.58 1.32
CA GLU A 143 -9.86 2.24 0.87
C GLU A 143 -8.99 1.81 -0.32
N VAL A 144 -8.40 0.63 -0.22
CA VAL A 144 -7.54 0.04 -1.25
C VAL A 144 -8.01 -1.39 -1.56
N PRO A 145 -8.91 -1.56 -2.54
CA PRO A 145 -9.37 -2.88 -2.95
C PRO A 145 -8.19 -3.77 -3.37
N ALA A 146 -8.29 -5.05 -3.04
CA ALA A 146 -7.18 -6.00 -3.14
C ALA A 146 -7.48 -7.17 -4.09
N GLU A 147 -8.74 -7.37 -4.45
CA GLU A 147 -9.28 -8.58 -5.09
C GLU A 147 -8.53 -8.93 -6.38
N ASP A 148 -8.34 -7.94 -7.26
CA ASP A 148 -7.73 -8.15 -8.57
C ASP A 148 -6.20 -8.28 -8.51
N PHE A 149 -5.57 -7.79 -7.44
CA PHE A 149 -4.12 -7.80 -7.27
C PHE A 149 -3.62 -8.96 -6.41
N ARG A 150 -4.46 -9.49 -5.52
CA ARG A 150 -4.05 -10.48 -4.51
C ARG A 150 -3.35 -11.72 -5.08
N PRO A 151 -3.86 -12.39 -6.13
CA PRO A 151 -3.18 -13.54 -6.72
C PRO A 151 -1.80 -13.17 -7.29
N LYS A 152 -1.68 -11.96 -7.85
CA LYS A 152 -0.42 -11.46 -8.40
C LYS A 152 0.59 -11.14 -7.30
N TRP A 153 0.13 -10.50 -6.22
CA TRP A 153 0.94 -10.23 -5.04
C TRP A 153 1.52 -11.51 -4.45
N ASP A 154 0.68 -12.51 -4.16
CA ASP A 154 1.12 -13.78 -3.54
C ASP A 154 2.20 -14.48 -4.39
N GLN A 155 2.08 -14.44 -5.72
CA GLN A 155 3.07 -14.98 -6.65
C GLN A 155 4.41 -14.20 -6.58
N VAL A 156 4.35 -12.87 -6.71
CA VAL A 156 5.54 -12.03 -6.77
C VAL A 156 6.27 -12.01 -5.43
N PHE A 157 5.52 -11.94 -4.33
CA PHE A 157 6.05 -11.93 -2.98
C PHE A 157 6.83 -13.21 -2.67
N LEU A 158 6.26 -14.38 -2.94
CA LEU A 158 6.94 -15.67 -2.74
C LEU A 158 8.23 -15.76 -3.56
N ARG A 159 8.17 -15.42 -4.85
CA ARG A 159 9.34 -15.46 -5.73
C ARG A 159 10.44 -14.55 -5.19
N ARG A 160 10.11 -13.29 -4.88
CA ARG A 160 11.10 -12.30 -4.45
C ARG A 160 11.70 -12.65 -3.10
N MET A 161 10.91 -13.10 -2.12
CA MET A 161 11.43 -13.54 -0.83
C MET A 161 12.33 -14.77 -0.94
N THR A 162 12.01 -15.69 -1.86
CA THR A 162 12.89 -16.83 -2.16
C THR A 162 14.25 -16.33 -2.67
N ASP A 163 14.26 -15.39 -3.61
CA ASP A 163 15.50 -14.80 -4.13
C ASP A 163 16.31 -14.06 -3.06
N VAL A 164 15.63 -13.27 -2.20
CA VAL A 164 16.27 -12.52 -1.10
C VAL A 164 16.90 -13.48 -0.09
N LEU A 165 16.17 -14.49 0.39
CA LEU A 165 16.65 -15.45 1.38
C LEU A 165 17.79 -16.30 0.84
N ARG A 166 17.70 -16.73 -0.44
CA ARG A 166 18.78 -17.45 -1.11
C ARG A 166 20.06 -16.62 -1.13
N ARG A 167 19.96 -15.34 -1.52
CA ARG A 167 21.09 -14.41 -1.59
C ARG A 167 21.68 -14.12 -0.20
N LYS A 168 20.85 -13.89 0.82
CA LYS A 168 21.31 -13.50 2.17
C LYS A 168 21.92 -14.66 2.97
N ASN A 169 21.43 -15.88 2.77
CA ASN A 169 21.78 -17.01 3.64
C ASN A 169 22.64 -18.10 2.95
N ALA A 170 22.99 -17.93 1.67
CA ALA A 170 23.77 -18.90 0.89
C ALA A 170 23.18 -20.33 0.91
N ILE A 171 21.85 -20.44 0.91
CA ILE A 171 21.09 -21.72 0.92
C ILE A 171 20.60 -22.10 -0.47
N THR A 172 20.12 -23.33 -0.65
CA THR A 172 19.55 -23.77 -1.93
C THR A 172 18.22 -23.09 -2.24
N GLU A 173 17.82 -23.05 -3.52
CA GLU A 173 16.52 -22.48 -3.92
C GLU A 173 15.33 -23.21 -3.29
N LYS A 174 15.43 -24.54 -3.14
CA LYS A 174 14.40 -25.36 -2.49
C LYS A 174 14.24 -25.01 -1.01
N GLU A 175 15.35 -24.83 -0.29
CA GLU A 175 15.35 -24.41 1.11
C GLU A 175 14.82 -22.98 1.25
N ALA A 176 15.34 -22.05 0.44
CA ALA A 176 14.88 -20.66 0.42
C ALA A 176 13.38 -20.56 0.16
N GLY A 177 12.84 -21.36 -0.76
CA GLY A 177 11.40 -21.41 -1.04
C GLY A 177 10.58 -21.88 0.16
N ARG A 178 11.05 -22.89 0.90
CA ARG A 178 10.38 -23.32 2.15
C ARG A 178 10.42 -22.24 3.22
N HIS A 179 11.56 -21.59 3.42
CA HIS A 179 11.69 -20.49 4.39
C HIS A 179 10.82 -19.30 4.01
N ALA A 180 10.76 -18.94 2.73
CA ALA A 180 9.90 -17.88 2.21
C ALA A 180 8.42 -18.19 2.47
N GLN A 181 7.97 -19.43 2.20
CA GLN A 181 6.59 -19.84 2.49
C GLN A 181 6.22 -19.72 3.97
N GLU A 182 7.14 -20.12 4.87
CA GLU A 182 6.89 -20.03 6.31
C GLU A 182 6.87 -18.57 6.78
N LEU A 183 7.83 -17.74 6.33
CA LEU A 183 7.84 -16.30 6.64
C LEU A 183 6.55 -15.63 6.19
N ILE A 184 6.12 -15.88 4.94
CA ILE A 184 4.88 -15.31 4.38
C ILE A 184 3.67 -15.78 5.20
N ARG A 185 3.63 -17.05 5.62
CA ARG A 185 2.55 -17.57 6.46
C ARG A 185 2.49 -16.85 7.82
N GLN A 186 3.63 -16.64 8.46
CA GLN A 186 3.71 -15.93 9.74
C GLN A 186 3.28 -14.48 9.59
N LEU A 187 3.75 -13.81 8.54
CA LEU A 187 3.38 -12.43 8.24
C LEU A 187 1.87 -12.31 7.99
N LYS A 188 1.27 -13.21 7.20
CA LYS A 188 -0.19 -13.26 7.00
C LYS A 188 -0.95 -13.46 8.31
N ARG A 189 -0.45 -14.28 9.24
CA ARG A 189 -1.07 -14.44 10.56
C ARG A 189 -1.04 -13.14 11.35
N PHE A 190 0.09 -12.44 11.30
CA PHE A 190 0.27 -11.16 11.98
C PHE A 190 -0.66 -10.08 11.41
N THR A 191 -0.73 -9.92 10.09
CA THR A 191 -1.57 -8.89 9.46
C THR A 191 -3.07 -9.16 9.56
N ASN A 192 -3.47 -10.43 9.77
CA ASN A 192 -4.86 -10.79 10.07
C ASN A 192 -5.25 -10.58 11.54
N PHE A 193 -4.35 -10.06 12.39
CA PHE A 193 -4.68 -9.72 13.76
C PHE A 193 -5.82 -8.69 13.81
N ARG A 194 -6.78 -8.94 14.72
CA ARG A 194 -7.90 -8.03 14.98
C ARG A 194 -8.04 -7.82 16.47
N LEU A 195 -8.22 -6.55 16.86
CA LEU A 195 -8.60 -6.23 18.22
C LEU A 195 -10.02 -6.74 18.50
N PRO A 196 -10.26 -7.32 19.70
CA PRO A 196 -11.62 -7.63 20.14
C PRO A 196 -12.44 -6.33 20.25
N ARG A 197 -13.73 -6.44 19.94
CA ARG A 197 -14.69 -5.33 20.00
C ARG A 197 -15.08 -5.00 21.44
#